data_AF-W6TKR0-F1
#
_entry.id   AF-W6TKR0-F1
#
_cell.length_a   1.000
_cell.length_b   1.000
_cell.length_c   1.000
_cell.angle_alpha   90.00
_cell.angle_beta   90.00
_cell.angle_gamma   90.00
#
_symmetry.space_group_name_H-M   'P 1'
#
loop_
_entity.id
_entity.type
_entity.pdbx_description
1 polymer ?
#
loop_
_entity_poly.entity_id
_entity_poly.type
_entity_poly.pdbx_seq_one_letter_code
_entity_poly.pdbx_strand_id
1 'polypeptide(L)'
;MKNSINLSVPDFMPLALSIYVDAKEIPQGVLVLLCDWPRLRSAIDPKSPFYKLMANLTFVPFHERSLKEKSELLEGKIREAEKANLENGSFVTYKNSLCTTPDLFINEYSDRKELVSVDAGTGSIQVVRKLN
;
A
#
# COMPACT_ATOMS: atom_id res chain seq x y z
N MET A 1 -25.95 -20.10 9.57
CA MET A 1 -25.61 -18.68 9.74
C MET A 1 -26.02 -17.94 8.49
N LYS A 2 -26.63 -16.75 8.62
CA LYS A 2 -26.91 -15.88 7.46
C LYS A 2 -25.61 -15.16 7.12
N ASN A 3 -25.01 -15.47 5.97
CA ASN A 3 -23.74 -14.87 5.55
C ASN A 3 -23.95 -13.70 4.58
N SER A 4 -25.17 -13.17 4.52
CA SER A 4 -25.54 -12.11 3.58
C SER A 4 -26.65 -11.19 4.08
N ILE A 5 -26.51 -9.88 3.81
CA ILE A 5 -27.51 -8.85 4.13
C ILE A 5 -28.05 -8.25 2.83
N ASN A 6 -29.36 -8.28 2.60
CA ASN A 6 -29.98 -7.68 1.41
C ASN A 6 -30.06 -6.16 1.55
N LEU A 7 -29.66 -5.44 0.50
CA LEU A 7 -29.75 -3.99 0.43
C LEU A 7 -30.89 -3.56 -0.48
N SER A 8 -31.78 -2.71 0.04
CA SER A 8 -32.70 -1.93 -0.79
C SER A 8 -32.06 -0.58 -1.11
N VAL A 9 -31.25 -0.52 -2.17
CA VAL A 9 -30.68 0.75 -2.66
C VAL A 9 -31.53 1.26 -3.82
N PRO A 10 -32.20 2.42 -3.72
CA PRO A 10 -33.10 2.94 -4.76
C PRO A 10 -32.47 3.00 -6.15
N ASP A 11 -31.20 3.42 -6.22
CA ASP A 11 -30.43 3.56 -7.47
C ASP A 11 -30.13 2.23 -8.17
N PHE A 12 -30.31 1.11 -7.47
CA PHE A 12 -30.02 -0.23 -7.97
C PHE A 12 -31.24 -1.14 -7.98
N MET A 13 -32.46 -0.66 -7.69
CA MET A 13 -33.65 -1.48 -7.91
C MET A 13 -33.86 -1.71 -9.41
N PRO A 14 -34.11 -2.96 -9.87
CA PRO A 14 -34.54 -4.14 -9.09
C PRO A 14 -33.40 -5.12 -8.73
N LEU A 15 -32.14 -4.74 -8.83
CA LEU A 15 -30.99 -5.63 -8.60
C LEU A 15 -30.95 -6.05 -7.14
N ALA A 16 -30.97 -7.36 -6.90
CA ALA A 16 -30.78 -7.93 -5.58
C ALA A 16 -29.29 -7.84 -5.21
N LEU A 17 -28.93 -6.80 -4.48
CA LEU A 17 -27.59 -6.66 -3.90
C LEU A 17 -27.57 -7.26 -2.50
N SER A 18 -26.62 -8.16 -2.24
CA SER A 18 -26.41 -8.69 -0.90
C SER A 18 -24.98 -8.43 -0.44
N ILE A 19 -24.77 -7.91 0.77
CA ILE A 19 -23.41 -7.77 1.33
C ILE A 19 -22.96 -9.13 1.82
N TYR A 20 -21.81 -9.61 1.36
CA TYR A 20 -21.12 -10.78 1.92
C TYR A 20 -20.34 -10.35 3.16
N VAL A 21 -20.53 -11.05 4.27
CA VAL A 21 -19.83 -10.80 5.54
C VAL A 21 -19.05 -12.03 6.00
N ASP A 22 -17.97 -11.82 6.75
CA ASP A 22 -17.22 -12.90 7.40
C ASP A 22 -17.91 -13.40 8.69
N ALA A 23 -17.25 -14.32 9.41
CA ALA A 23 -17.77 -14.86 10.67
C ALA A 23 -17.89 -13.83 11.81
N LYS A 24 -17.30 -12.63 11.64
CA LYS A 24 -17.35 -11.50 12.58
C LYS A 24 -18.31 -10.40 12.10
N GLU A 25 -19.13 -10.68 11.09
CA GLU A 25 -20.04 -9.74 10.45
C GLU A 25 -19.34 -8.55 9.74
N ILE A 26 -18.05 -8.69 9.43
CA ILE A 26 -17.30 -7.66 8.71
C ILE A 26 -17.60 -7.80 7.21
N PRO A 27 -18.06 -6.74 6.52
CA PRO A 27 -18.29 -6.77 5.07
C PRO A 27 -17.01 -7.10 4.30
N GLN A 28 -17.10 -8.09 3.44
CA GLN A 28 -16.00 -8.55 2.57
C GLN A 28 -16.27 -8.23 1.09
N GLY A 29 -17.52 -7.95 0.73
CA GLY A 29 -17.89 -7.58 -0.64
C GLY A 29 -19.39 -7.52 -0.87
N VAL A 30 -19.78 -7.35 -2.13
CA VAL A 30 -21.17 -7.37 -2.57
C VAL A 30 -21.38 -8.55 -3.52
N LEU A 31 -22.39 -9.36 -3.23
CA LEU A 31 -22.89 -10.43 -4.07
C LEU A 31 -23.90 -9.88 -5.05
N VAL A 32 -23.72 -10.29 -6.29
CA VAL A 32 -24.55 -9.92 -7.44
C VAL A 32 -24.91 -11.19 -8.17
N LEU A 33 -26.17 -11.33 -8.60
CA LEU A 33 -26.59 -12.44 -9.44
C LEU A 33 -25.87 -12.37 -10.79
N LEU A 34 -25.40 -13.52 -11.30
CA LEU A 34 -24.68 -13.56 -12.58
C LEU A 34 -25.50 -12.99 -13.74
N CYS A 35 -26.83 -13.14 -13.73
CA CYS A 35 -27.71 -12.56 -14.74
C CYS A 35 -27.74 -11.02 -14.72
N ASP A 36 -27.44 -10.41 -13.59
CA ASP A 36 -27.44 -8.97 -13.37
C ASP A 36 -26.07 -8.33 -13.65
N TRP A 37 -25.00 -9.13 -13.66
CA TRP A 37 -23.63 -8.66 -13.88
C TRP A 37 -23.43 -7.84 -15.18
N PRO A 38 -23.97 -8.23 -16.36
CA PRO A 38 -23.78 -7.45 -17.58
C PRO A 38 -24.33 -6.02 -17.48
N ARG A 39 -25.41 -5.82 -16.70
CA ARG A 39 -26.02 -4.51 -16.46
C ARG A 39 -25.17 -3.68 -15.50
N LEU A 40 -24.66 -4.33 -14.45
CA LEU A 40 -23.88 -3.69 -13.39
C LEU A 40 -22.43 -3.39 -13.78
N ARG A 41 -21.81 -4.18 -14.64
CA ARG A 41 -20.39 -4.03 -15.02
C ARG A 41 -20.08 -2.61 -15.53
N SER A 42 -21.01 -2.01 -16.27
CA SER A 42 -20.88 -0.64 -16.78
C SER A 42 -20.89 0.43 -15.68
N ALA A 43 -21.51 0.13 -14.53
CA ALA A 43 -21.56 0.98 -13.36
C ALA A 43 -20.35 0.79 -12.43
N ILE A 44 -19.38 -0.07 -12.76
CA ILE A 44 -18.13 -0.21 -11.99
C ILE A 44 -17.14 0.85 -12.50
N ASP A 45 -17.49 2.10 -12.24
CA ASP A 45 -16.64 3.26 -12.43
C ASP A 45 -16.30 3.84 -11.05
N PRO A 46 -15.06 4.30 -10.78
CA PRO A 46 -14.68 4.83 -9.46
C PRO A 46 -15.57 5.98 -8.95
N LYS A 47 -16.28 6.69 -9.84
CA LYS A 47 -17.19 7.78 -9.47
C LYS A 47 -18.62 7.30 -9.20
N SER A 48 -18.96 6.06 -9.56
CA SER A 48 -20.32 5.54 -9.45
C SER A 48 -20.74 5.32 -7.98
N PRO A 49 -22.05 5.39 -7.70
CA PRO A 49 -22.56 5.06 -6.37
C PRO A 49 -22.25 3.61 -5.95
N PHE A 50 -22.26 2.65 -6.89
CA PHE A 50 -21.99 1.24 -6.59
C PHE A 50 -20.54 1.01 -6.17
N TYR A 51 -19.60 1.62 -6.89
CA TYR A 51 -18.18 1.53 -6.55
C TYR A 51 -17.90 2.17 -5.19
N LYS A 52 -18.48 3.34 -4.92
CA LYS A 52 -18.37 4.01 -3.62
C LYS A 52 -18.92 3.17 -2.47
N LEU A 53 -20.07 2.52 -2.68
CA LEU A 53 -20.65 1.60 -1.70
C LEU A 53 -19.68 0.44 -1.41
N MET A 54 -19.18 -0.24 -2.44
CA MET A 54 -18.21 -1.33 -2.26
C MET A 54 -16.96 -0.84 -1.53
N ALA A 55 -16.39 0.29 -1.97
CA ALA A 55 -15.21 0.88 -1.37
C ALA A 55 -15.43 1.21 0.11
N ASN A 56 -16.57 1.79 0.48
CA ASN A 56 -16.92 2.12 1.86
C ASN A 56 -17.09 0.86 2.72
N LEU A 57 -17.74 -0.18 2.19
CA LEU A 57 -17.97 -1.43 2.91
C LEU A 57 -16.67 -2.19 3.17
N THR A 58 -15.73 -2.17 2.23
CA THR A 58 -14.45 -2.88 2.35
C THR A 58 -13.30 -1.97 2.78
N PHE A 59 -13.59 -0.73 3.22
CA PHE A 59 -12.56 0.20 3.62
C PHE A 59 -11.96 -0.21 4.95
N VAL A 60 -10.66 -0.49 4.95
CA VAL A 60 -9.87 -0.66 6.18
C VAL A 60 -9.02 0.59 6.40
N PRO A 61 -9.25 1.35 7.48
CA PRO A 61 -8.45 2.51 7.85
C PRO A 61 -6.97 2.15 7.95
N PHE A 62 -6.07 3.07 7.56
CA PHE A 62 -4.64 2.79 7.52
C PHE A 62 -4.10 2.29 8.87
N HIS A 63 -4.54 2.84 10.00
CA HIS A 63 -4.03 2.47 11.32
C HIS A 63 -4.43 1.04 11.74
N GLU A 64 -5.57 0.55 11.26
CA GLU A 64 -6.10 -0.80 11.54
C GLU A 64 -5.47 -1.88 10.65
N ARG A 65 -4.76 -1.49 9.58
CA ARG A 65 -4.05 -2.42 8.70
C ARG A 65 -2.83 -3.06 9.38
N SER A 66 -2.51 -4.27 8.95
CA SER A 66 -1.27 -4.96 9.30
C SER A 66 -0.04 -4.21 8.77
N LEU A 67 1.14 -4.51 9.32
CA LEU A 67 2.40 -3.91 8.85
C LEU A 67 2.68 -4.23 7.38
N LYS A 68 2.34 -5.45 6.94
CA LYS A 68 2.52 -5.87 5.55
C LYS A 68 1.67 -5.02 4.61
N GLU A 69 0.37 -4.87 4.89
CA GLU A 69 -0.54 -4.05 4.08
C GLU A 69 -0.15 -2.57 4.06
N LYS A 70 0.32 -2.05 5.20
CA LYS A 70 0.86 -0.68 5.28
C LYS A 70 2.08 -0.51 4.37
N SER A 71 3.00 -1.48 4.39
CA SER A 71 4.20 -1.47 3.55
C SER A 71 3.84 -1.51 2.05
N GLU A 72 2.93 -2.40 1.65
CA GLU A 72 2.48 -2.52 0.26
C GLU A 72 1.83 -1.21 -0.23
N LEU A 73 1.00 -0.58 0.60
CA LEU A 73 0.32 0.67 0.25
C LEU A 73 1.30 1.85 0.12
N LEU A 74 2.37 1.86 0.90
CA LEU A 74 3.38 2.91 0.89
C LEU A 74 4.48 2.70 -0.15
N GLU A 75 4.60 1.52 -0.74
CA GLU A 75 5.72 1.17 -1.62
C GLU A 75 5.91 2.17 -2.77
N GLY A 76 4.82 2.56 -3.45
CA GLY A 76 4.89 3.54 -4.53
C GLY A 76 5.37 4.91 -4.04
N LYS A 77 4.90 5.35 -2.86
CA LYS A 77 5.29 6.64 -2.26
C LYS A 77 6.74 6.63 -1.77
N ILE A 78 7.22 5.49 -1.28
CA ILE A 78 8.62 5.29 -0.89
C ILE A 78 9.51 5.43 -2.13
N ARG A 79 9.18 4.75 -3.24
CA ARG A 79 9.94 4.87 -4.49
C ARG A 79 9.95 6.28 -5.06
N GLU A 80 8.82 7.00 -5.00
CA GLU A 80 8.75 8.42 -5.38
C GLU A 80 9.67 9.28 -4.52
N ALA A 81 9.67 9.08 -3.20
CA ALA A 81 10.51 9.82 -2.28
C ALA A 81 12.01 9.50 -2.48
N GLU A 82 12.37 8.23 -2.68
CA GLU A 82 13.74 7.81 -2.98
C GLU A 82 14.26 8.47 -4.26
N LYS A 83 13.44 8.47 -5.32
CA LYS A 83 13.80 9.12 -6.58
C LYS A 83 14.02 10.63 -6.40
N ALA A 84 13.08 11.32 -5.73
CA ALA A 84 13.20 12.75 -5.48
C ALA A 84 14.43 13.09 -4.60
N ASN A 85 14.73 12.24 -3.61
CA ASN A 85 15.90 12.40 -2.76
C ASN A 85 17.21 12.28 -3.57
N LEU A 86 17.30 11.31 -4.47
CA LEU A 86 18.46 11.14 -5.35
C LEU A 86 18.63 12.31 -6.33
N GLU A 87 17.53 12.82 -6.88
CA GLU A 87 17.54 14.00 -7.76
C GLU A 87 18.01 15.27 -7.04
N ASN A 88 17.73 15.40 -5.74
CA ASN A 88 18.16 16.52 -4.90
C ASN A 88 19.58 16.36 -4.32
N GLY A 89 20.35 15.35 -4.78
CA GLY A 89 21.71 15.10 -4.33
C GLY A 89 21.82 14.38 -2.98
N SER A 90 20.71 13.88 -2.45
CA SER A 90 20.70 12.99 -1.29
C SER A 90 21.05 11.55 -1.73
N PHE A 91 21.09 10.62 -0.77
CA PHE A 91 21.45 9.22 -1.00
C PHE A 91 20.44 8.24 -0.41
N VAL A 92 20.46 7.01 -0.94
CA VAL A 92 19.80 5.85 -0.36
C VAL A 92 20.81 5.07 0.47
N THR A 93 20.44 4.69 1.69
CA THR A 93 21.30 3.92 2.59
C THR A 93 20.84 2.48 2.69
N TYR A 94 21.75 1.52 2.49
CA TYR A 94 21.45 0.10 2.61
C TYR A 94 22.67 -0.72 3.05
N LYS A 95 22.45 -2.00 3.39
CA LYS A 95 23.53 -2.95 3.70
C LYS A 95 23.73 -3.96 2.57
N ASN A 96 24.98 -4.30 2.29
CA ASN A 96 25.36 -5.38 1.36
C ASN A 96 26.54 -6.19 1.93
N SER A 97 27.14 -7.05 1.11
CA SER A 97 28.28 -7.89 1.49
C SER A 97 29.54 -7.13 1.91
N LEU A 98 29.65 -5.83 1.62
CA LEU A 98 30.77 -4.97 2.06
C LEU A 98 30.57 -4.43 3.49
N CYS A 99 29.35 -4.47 4.01
CA CYS A 99 29.00 -4.00 5.36
C CYS A 99 29.31 -5.10 6.39
N THR A 100 30.59 -5.32 6.66
CA THR A 100 31.07 -6.41 7.54
C THR A 100 30.82 -6.17 9.03
N THR A 101 30.54 -4.93 9.43
CA THR A 101 30.24 -4.54 10.81
C THR A 101 28.87 -3.85 10.92
N PRO A 102 28.26 -3.81 12.13
CA PRO A 102 26.92 -3.25 12.31
C PRO A 102 26.80 -1.76 11.97
N ASP A 103 27.89 -1.01 12.09
CA ASP A 103 27.99 0.43 11.84
C ASP A 103 28.26 0.78 10.38
N LEU A 104 28.56 -0.21 9.52
CA LEU A 104 28.84 0.03 8.10
C LEU A 104 27.58 -0.03 7.23
N PHE A 105 27.48 0.94 6.32
CA PHE A 105 26.38 1.09 5.36
C PHE A 105 26.91 1.57 4.01
N ILE A 106 26.13 1.34 2.96
CA ILE A 106 26.34 1.94 1.64
C ILE A 106 25.42 3.14 1.51
N ASN A 107 25.99 4.30 1.19
CA ASN A 107 25.26 5.45 0.68
C ASN A 107 25.38 5.47 -0.84
N GLU A 108 24.25 5.30 -1.54
CA GLU A 108 24.15 5.38 -2.99
C GLU A 108 23.52 6.70 -3.39
N TYR A 109 24.31 7.52 -4.09
CA TYR A 109 23.88 8.76 -4.72
C TYR A 109 23.53 8.50 -6.18
N SER A 110 23.05 9.52 -6.89
CA SER A 110 22.80 9.44 -8.32
C SER A 110 24.07 9.23 -9.17
N ASP A 111 25.24 9.63 -8.66
CA ASP A 111 26.50 9.64 -9.40
C ASP A 111 27.61 8.76 -8.79
N ARG A 112 27.46 8.28 -7.56
CA ARG A 112 28.49 7.53 -6.83
C ARG A 112 27.94 6.66 -5.73
N LYS A 113 28.76 5.72 -5.24
CA LYS A 113 28.49 4.95 -4.03
C LYS A 113 29.60 5.12 -3.01
N GLU A 114 29.24 5.14 -1.73
CA GLU A 114 30.17 5.33 -0.62
C GLU A 114 29.89 4.28 0.46
N LEU A 115 30.90 3.53 0.88
CA LEU A 115 30.87 2.78 2.13
C LEU A 115 31.13 3.77 3.26
N VAL A 116 30.19 3.86 4.20
CA VAL A 116 30.25 4.77 5.34
C VAL A 116 30.13 4.01 6.66
N SER A 117 30.75 4.53 7.70
CA SER A 117 30.52 4.14 9.09
C SER A 117 29.64 5.19 9.76
N VAL A 118 28.64 4.74 10.52
CA VAL A 118 27.69 5.60 11.24
C VAL A 118 27.87 5.39 12.73
N ASP A 119 28.25 6.46 13.44
CA ASP A 119 28.30 6.47 14.90
C ASP A 119 26.88 6.54 15.46
N ALA A 120 26.45 5.51 16.19
CA ALA A 120 25.09 5.41 16.72
C ALA A 120 24.78 6.42 17.85
N GLY A 121 25.81 6.93 18.54
CA GLY A 121 25.64 7.88 19.66
C GLY A 121 25.46 9.32 19.19
N THR A 122 26.07 9.68 18.06
CA THR A 122 26.10 11.05 17.52
C THR A 122 25.37 11.20 16.19
N GLY A 123 25.13 10.10 15.47
CA GLY A 123 24.63 10.12 14.09
C GLY A 123 25.68 10.58 13.07
N SER A 124 26.95 10.72 13.47
CA SER A 124 28.01 11.17 12.57
C SER A 124 28.33 10.11 11.51
N ILE A 125 28.42 10.56 10.25
CA ILE A 125 28.73 9.69 9.11
C ILE A 125 30.18 9.94 8.67
N GLN A 126 30.98 8.87 8.62
CA GLN A 126 32.35 8.90 8.11
C GLN A 126 32.48 8.05 6.85
N VAL A 127 33.00 8.64 5.77
CA VAL A 127 33.27 7.89 4.53
C VAL A 127 34.49 7.01 4.71
N VAL A 128 34.28 5.70 4.69
CA VAL A 128 35.35 4.70 4.79
C VAL A 128 35.99 4.46 3.42
N ARG A 129 35.15 4.37 2.36
CA ARG A 129 35.63 4.11 1.00
C ARG A 129 34.64 4.57 -0.07
N LYS A 130 35.13 5.18 -1.15
CA LYS A 130 34.35 5.42 -2.37
C LYS A 130 34.32 4.16 -3.24
N LEU A 131 33.13 3.80 -3.71
CA LEU A 131 32.86 2.66 -4.57
C LEU A 131 32.47 3.22 -5.94
N ASN A 132 33.36 3.04 -6.92
CA ASN A 132 33.11 3.41 -8.31
C ASN A 132 32.13 2.43 -8.96
#